data_AF-A0A5B7C2C4-F1
#
_entry.id   AF-A0A5B7C2C4-F1
#
_cell.length_a   1.000
_cell.length_b   1.000
_cell.length_c   1.000
_cell.angle_alpha   90.00
_cell.angle_beta   90.00
_cell.angle_gamma   90.00
#
_symmetry.space_group_name_H-M   'P 1'
#
loop_
_entity.id
_entity.type
_entity.pdbx_description
1 polymer ?
#
loop_
_entity_poly.entity_id
_entity_poly.type
_entity_poly.pdbx_seq_one_letter_code
_entity_poly.pdbx_strand_id
1 'polypeptide(L)'
;VMVDPVETSSGHTFERSAIEKRFADGNNLCPLTTTSLDTSILRPNKTLRQSIEEWKDRNTMIQIASMKPKLLSEEEEKVLHCLGLLKDLCEQRDLHREWVVLENYIPVLIELLGKKNRDIRTRVLVILFILAKNSDDTKERIAKVDNAIESIVRFLGRRIEERMLAVALLLELSRSESVRDCIGKVQGCILLLVTMSSSDDIQAARDASELLEN
;
A
#
# COMPACT_ATOMS: atom_id res chain seq x y z
N VAL A 1 15.89 -1.33 16.66
CA VAL A 1 14.82 -0.85 17.58
C VAL A 1 14.15 -2.07 18.18
N MET A 2 13.85 -2.08 19.49
CA MET A 2 13.21 -3.23 20.14
C MET A 2 11.85 -3.52 19.50
N VAL A 3 11.45 -4.79 19.50
CA VAL A 3 10.15 -5.28 19.02
C VAL A 3 9.29 -5.69 20.21
N ASP A 4 9.87 -6.43 21.17
CA ASP A 4 9.17 -6.83 22.38
C ASP A 4 10.01 -6.48 23.63
N PRO A 5 9.97 -5.22 24.08
CA PRO A 5 10.73 -4.79 25.24
C PRO A 5 10.20 -5.42 26.54
N VAL A 6 11.09 -6.02 27.33
CA VAL A 6 10.79 -6.65 28.62
C VAL A 6 11.70 -6.12 29.71
N GLU A 7 11.12 -5.80 30.86
CA GLU A 7 11.82 -5.43 32.08
C GLU A 7 12.23 -6.68 32.86
N THR A 8 13.50 -6.71 33.25
CA THR A 8 14.09 -7.75 34.12
C THR A 8 13.91 -7.41 35.59
N SER A 9 14.18 -8.35 36.49
CA SER A 9 14.22 -8.12 37.94
C SER A 9 15.17 -7.01 38.40
N SER A 10 16.15 -6.61 37.56
CA SER A 10 17.03 -5.45 37.83
C SER A 10 16.41 -4.07 37.50
N GLY A 11 15.18 -4.03 36.96
CA GLY A 11 14.52 -2.79 36.53
C GLY A 11 14.97 -2.26 35.17
N HIS A 12 15.85 -2.97 34.47
CA HIS A 12 16.29 -2.62 33.11
C HIS A 12 15.47 -3.36 32.04
N THR A 13 15.22 -2.66 30.92
CA THR A 13 14.46 -3.17 29.79
C THR A 13 15.37 -3.63 28.65
N PHE A 14 15.10 -4.81 28.11
CA PHE A 14 15.82 -5.42 26.99
C PHE A 14 14.84 -5.96 25.95
N GLU A 15 15.34 -6.26 24.75
CA GLU A 15 14.58 -7.05 23.78
C GLU A 15 14.40 -8.49 24.30
N ARG A 16 13.16 -8.98 24.33
CA ARG A 16 12.82 -10.32 24.84
C ARG A 16 13.69 -11.41 24.24
N SER A 17 13.71 -11.48 22.90
CA SER A 17 14.45 -12.53 22.18
C SER A 17 15.94 -12.54 22.52
N ALA A 18 16.53 -11.36 22.74
CA ALA A 18 17.94 -11.22 23.10
C ALA A 18 18.22 -11.65 24.55
N ILE A 19 17.37 -11.28 25.51
CA ILE A 19 17.58 -11.63 26.92
C ILE A 19 17.27 -13.11 27.19
N GLU A 20 16.23 -13.67 26.58
CA GLU A 20 15.88 -15.09 26.70
C GLU A 20 16.99 -15.98 26.11
N LYS A 21 17.55 -15.61 24.95
CA LYS A 21 18.72 -16.32 24.39
C LYS A 21 19.90 -16.30 25.37
N ARG A 22 20.15 -15.16 26.00
CA ARG A 22 21.25 -15.01 26.96
C ARG A 22 21.08 -15.94 28.17
N PHE A 23 19.85 -16.07 28.67
CA PHE A 23 19.52 -17.01 29.75
C PHE A 23 19.68 -18.46 29.31
N ALA A 24 19.29 -18.80 28.08
CA ALA A 24 19.50 -20.13 27.50
C ALA A 24 21.01 -20.48 27.36
N ASP A 25 21.84 -19.48 27.07
CA ASP A 25 23.30 -19.61 27.02
C ASP A 25 23.96 -19.68 28.43
N GLY A 26 23.17 -19.75 29.51
CA GLY A 26 23.65 -19.86 30.89
C GLY A 26 24.06 -18.55 31.54
N ASN A 27 23.88 -17.41 30.86
CA ASN A 27 24.27 -16.10 31.36
C ASN A 27 23.11 -15.41 32.09
N ASN A 28 23.03 -15.59 33.41
CA ASN A 28 22.00 -15.00 34.26
C ASN A 28 22.36 -13.61 34.82
N LEU A 29 23.43 -12.97 34.35
CA LEU A 29 23.81 -11.63 34.79
C LEU A 29 23.17 -10.55 33.92
N CYS A 30 22.72 -9.46 34.56
CA CYS A 30 22.24 -8.29 33.87
C CYS A 30 23.34 -7.71 32.96
N PRO A 31 23.07 -7.48 31.65
CA PRO A 31 24.05 -6.90 30.74
C PRO A 31 24.59 -5.52 31.15
N LEU A 32 23.84 -4.76 31.95
CA LEU A 32 24.19 -3.40 32.34
C LEU A 32 24.79 -3.32 33.74
N THR A 33 24.20 -4.02 34.71
CA THR A 33 24.57 -3.90 36.14
C THR A 33 25.42 -5.06 36.63
N THR A 34 25.63 -6.10 35.81
CA THR A 34 26.29 -7.37 36.16
C THR A 34 25.71 -8.09 37.39
N THR A 35 24.52 -7.68 37.85
CA THR A 35 23.78 -8.32 38.95
C THR A 35 23.09 -9.58 38.48
N SER A 36 23.01 -10.60 39.34
CA SER A 36 22.22 -11.81 39.07
C SER A 36 20.75 -11.46 38.84
N LEU A 37 20.18 -11.96 37.74
CA LEU A 37 18.78 -11.81 37.37
C LEU A 37 18.00 -13.06 37.74
N ASP A 38 16.79 -12.86 38.25
CA ASP A 38 15.77 -13.90 38.24
C ASP A 38 15.27 -14.10 36.80
N THR A 39 15.64 -15.23 36.20
CA THR A 39 15.33 -15.57 34.81
C THR A 39 13.85 -15.91 34.60
N SER A 40 13.09 -16.12 35.67
CA SER A 40 11.65 -16.36 35.62
C SER A 40 10.80 -15.08 35.52
N ILE A 41 11.41 -13.91 35.78
CA ILE A 41 10.70 -12.62 35.85
C ILE A 41 11.10 -11.73 34.67
N LEU A 42 10.35 -11.85 33.58
CA LEU A 42 10.37 -10.91 32.44
C LEU A 42 9.01 -10.25 32.28
N ARG A 43 8.92 -8.98 32.66
CA ARG A 43 7.68 -8.20 32.61
C ARG A 43 7.60 -7.43 31.30
N PRO A 44 6.54 -7.55 30.48
CA PRO A 44 6.41 -6.74 29.27
C PRO A 44 6.41 -5.23 29.57
N ASN A 45 7.29 -4.48 28.94
CA ASN A 45 7.30 -3.02 29.03
C ASN A 45 6.37 -2.44 27.95
N LYS A 46 5.06 -2.46 28.25
CA LYS A 46 4.00 -2.03 27.31
C LYS A 46 4.13 -0.55 26.92
N THR A 47 4.49 0.32 27.87
CA THR A 47 4.66 1.75 27.62
C THR A 47 5.77 2.00 26.61
N LEU A 48 6.95 1.39 26.80
CA LEU A 48 8.06 1.54 25.85
C LEU A 48 7.70 0.95 24.49
N ARG A 49 7.05 -0.22 24.46
CA ARG A 49 6.58 -0.83 23.21
C ARG A 49 5.67 0.11 22.42
N GLN A 50 4.68 0.72 23.09
CA GLN A 50 3.79 1.69 22.46
C GLN A 50 4.55 2.92 21.95
N SER A 51 5.45 3.51 22.75
CA SER A 51 6.26 4.66 22.31
C SER A 51 7.12 4.33 21.08
N ILE A 52 7.65 3.11 21.01
CA ILE A 52 8.39 2.62 19.84
C ILE A 52 7.49 2.47 18.61
N GLU A 53 6.30 1.89 18.78
CA GLU A 53 5.32 1.75 17.69
C GLU A 53 4.89 3.13 17.15
N GLU A 54 4.54 4.07 18.03
CA GLU A 54 4.21 5.44 17.63
C GLU A 54 5.37 6.16 16.94
N TRP A 55 6.62 5.95 17.39
CA TRP A 55 7.79 6.51 16.74
C TRP A 55 7.99 5.92 15.32
N LYS A 56 7.78 4.60 15.14
CA LYS A 56 7.82 3.96 13.82
C LYS A 56 6.74 4.56 12.91
N ASP A 57 5.52 4.71 13.42
CA ASP A 57 4.40 5.28 12.68
C ASP A 57 4.70 6.72 12.23
N ARG A 58 5.24 7.56 13.11
CA ARG A 58 5.69 8.93 12.77
C ARG A 58 6.77 8.93 11.69
N ASN A 59 7.74 8.03 11.77
CA ASN A 59 8.79 7.95 10.75
C ASN A 59 8.23 7.51 9.40
N THR A 60 7.30 6.57 9.36
CA THR A 60 6.64 6.15 8.12
C THR A 60 5.81 7.28 7.52
N MET A 61 5.08 8.07 8.32
CA MET A 61 4.38 9.26 7.84
C MET A 61 5.33 10.28 7.22
N ILE A 62 6.45 10.58 7.90
CA ILE A 62 7.49 11.48 7.38
C ILE A 62 8.08 10.93 6.07
N GLN A 63 8.33 9.62 6.01
CA GLN A 63 8.83 8.97 4.80
C GLN A 63 7.85 9.13 3.64
N ILE A 64 6.55 8.85 3.86
CA ILE A 64 5.50 9.06 2.87
C ILE A 64 5.54 10.52 2.41
N ALA A 65 5.40 11.51 3.28
CA ALA A 65 5.43 12.93 2.87
C ALA A 65 6.68 13.31 2.04
N SER A 66 7.86 12.78 2.41
CA SER A 66 9.12 13.04 1.70
C SER A 66 9.21 12.46 0.28
N MET A 67 8.35 11.49 -0.05
CA MET A 67 8.34 10.79 -1.33
C MET A 67 7.58 11.54 -2.42
N LYS A 68 6.59 12.36 -2.06
CA LYS A 68 5.71 13.05 -3.02
C LYS A 68 6.48 13.92 -4.03
N PRO A 69 7.46 14.75 -3.63
CA PRO A 69 8.24 15.53 -4.59
C PRO A 69 9.09 14.65 -5.54
N LYS A 70 9.51 13.46 -5.08
CA LYS A 70 10.31 12.53 -5.90
C LYS A 70 9.49 11.90 -7.02
N LEU A 71 8.18 11.75 -6.83
CA LEU A 71 7.25 11.28 -7.87
C LEU A 71 7.04 12.31 -8.99
N LEU A 72 7.25 13.58 -8.69
CA LEU A 72 7.15 14.69 -9.65
C LEU A 72 8.49 15.00 -10.34
N SER A 73 9.52 14.16 -10.12
CA SER A 73 10.81 14.31 -10.77
C SER A 73 10.74 13.93 -12.25
N GLU A 74 11.55 14.58 -13.08
CA GLU A 74 11.76 14.20 -14.48
C GLU A 74 12.62 12.93 -14.62
N GLU A 75 13.33 12.53 -13.57
CA GLU A 75 14.16 11.33 -13.57
C GLU A 75 13.32 10.07 -13.38
N GLU A 76 12.97 9.40 -14.48
CA GLU A 76 12.07 8.23 -14.48
C GLU A 76 12.54 7.11 -13.53
N GLU A 77 13.85 6.87 -13.40
CA GLU A 77 14.40 5.88 -12.46
C GLU A 77 14.07 6.21 -11.00
N LYS A 78 14.16 7.48 -10.61
CA LYS A 78 13.81 7.95 -9.27
C LYS A 78 12.31 7.79 -9.02
N VAL A 79 11.49 8.09 -10.02
CA VAL A 79 10.03 7.89 -9.95
C VAL A 79 9.71 6.41 -9.77
N LEU A 80 10.30 5.52 -10.55
CA LEU A 80 10.09 4.07 -10.45
C LEU A 80 10.50 3.51 -9.09
N HIS A 81 11.67 3.91 -8.59
CA HIS A 81 12.13 3.52 -7.26
C HIS A 81 11.16 3.99 -6.17
N CYS A 82 10.71 5.25 -6.26
CA CYS A 82 9.76 5.84 -5.32
C CYS A 82 8.39 5.13 -5.35
N LEU A 83 7.87 4.79 -6.53
CA LEU A 83 6.63 4.00 -6.68
C LEU A 83 6.79 2.60 -6.08
N GLY A 84 7.97 1.97 -6.22
CA GLY A 84 8.27 0.70 -5.58
C GLY A 84 8.15 0.77 -4.06
N LEU A 85 8.82 1.74 -3.44
CA LEU A 85 8.73 1.97 -2.00
C LEU A 85 7.29 2.27 -1.54
N LEU A 86 6.53 3.04 -2.33
CA LEU A 86 5.15 3.40 -2.00
C LEU A 86 4.24 2.17 -2.02
N LYS A 87 4.41 1.31 -3.02
CA LYS A 87 3.72 0.03 -3.12
C LYS A 87 4.01 -0.84 -1.90
N ASP A 88 5.30 -1.02 -1.56
CA ASP A 88 5.71 -1.86 -0.43
C ASP A 88 5.11 -1.35 0.89
N LEU A 89 5.06 -0.03 1.09
CA LEU A 89 4.41 0.58 2.26
C LEU A 89 2.90 0.26 2.30
N CYS A 90 2.21 0.37 1.16
CA CYS A 90 0.77 0.09 1.07
C CYS A 90 0.45 -1.40 1.30
N GLU A 91 1.34 -2.31 0.96
CA GLU A 91 1.15 -3.75 1.19
C GLU A 91 1.37 -4.16 2.65
N GLN A 92 2.18 -3.41 3.41
CA GLN A 92 2.52 -3.76 4.79
C GLN A 92 1.36 -3.58 5.78
N ARG A 93 0.66 -2.43 5.75
CA ARG A 93 -0.37 -2.08 6.74
C ARG A 93 -1.45 -1.21 6.11
N ASP A 94 -2.71 -1.44 6.49
CA ASP A 94 -3.84 -0.62 6.03
C ASP A 94 -3.69 0.85 6.47
N LEU A 95 -3.17 1.09 7.67
CA LEU A 95 -2.85 2.42 8.18
C LEU A 95 -1.93 3.23 7.25
N HIS A 96 -0.99 2.57 6.56
CA HIS A 96 -0.12 3.25 5.60
C HIS A 96 -0.92 3.71 4.37
N ARG A 97 -1.91 2.94 3.92
CA ARG A 97 -2.79 3.31 2.81
C ARG A 97 -3.61 4.54 3.18
N GLU A 98 -4.14 4.59 4.40
CA GLU A 98 -4.85 5.76 4.92
C GLU A 98 -3.97 7.01 4.88
N TRP A 99 -2.71 6.92 5.32
CA TRP A 99 -1.77 8.05 5.26
C TRP A 99 -1.45 8.49 3.83
N VAL A 100 -1.30 7.55 2.89
CA VAL A 100 -1.09 7.88 1.47
C VAL A 100 -2.30 8.62 0.89
N VAL A 101 -3.52 8.21 1.24
CA VAL A 101 -4.75 8.89 0.83
C VAL A 101 -4.86 10.28 1.48
N LEU A 102 -4.55 10.40 2.77
CA LEU A 102 -4.55 11.67 3.50
C LEU A 102 -3.52 12.67 2.96
N GLU A 103 -2.33 12.19 2.59
CA GLU A 103 -1.28 12.99 1.96
C GLU A 103 -1.59 13.32 0.48
N ASN A 104 -2.81 13.00 0.01
CA ASN A 104 -3.34 13.36 -1.30
C ASN A 104 -2.46 12.87 -2.46
N TYR A 105 -2.09 11.59 -2.45
CA TYR A 105 -1.34 10.95 -3.53
C TYR A 105 -2.17 10.61 -4.76
N ILE A 106 -3.48 10.40 -4.60
CA ILE A 106 -4.34 9.91 -5.69
C ILE A 106 -4.26 10.79 -6.94
N PRO A 107 -4.37 12.14 -6.87
CA PRO A 107 -4.24 12.97 -8.07
C PRO A 107 -2.87 12.86 -8.74
N VAL A 108 -1.79 12.79 -7.96
CA VAL A 108 -0.41 12.64 -8.47
C VAL A 108 -0.26 11.29 -9.19
N LEU A 109 -0.83 10.22 -8.63
CA LEU A 109 -0.83 8.91 -9.27
C LEU A 109 -1.61 8.94 -10.59
N ILE A 110 -2.78 9.56 -10.62
CA ILE A 110 -3.57 9.71 -11.87
C ILE A 110 -2.79 10.52 -12.93
N GLU A 111 -2.09 11.59 -12.54
CA GLU A 111 -1.23 12.35 -13.45
C GLU A 111 -0.10 11.48 -14.05
N LEU A 112 0.50 10.61 -13.23
CA LEU A 112 1.56 9.70 -13.68
C LEU A 112 1.08 8.64 -14.69
N LEU A 113 -0.22 8.34 -14.76
CA LEU A 113 -0.78 7.50 -15.83
C LEU A 113 -0.59 8.15 -17.23
N GLY A 114 -0.44 9.47 -17.29
CA GLY A 114 -0.18 10.21 -18.52
C GLY A 114 1.27 10.13 -19.04
N LYS A 115 2.22 9.61 -18.24
CA LYS A 115 3.64 9.53 -18.62
C LYS A 115 3.87 8.48 -19.73
N LYS A 116 4.94 8.67 -20.52
CA LYS A 116 5.27 7.77 -21.66
C LYS A 116 5.87 6.43 -21.21
N ASN A 117 6.52 6.39 -20.06
CA ASN A 117 7.11 5.17 -19.53
C ASN A 117 6.03 4.16 -19.09
N ARG A 118 6.10 2.95 -19.63
CA ARG A 118 5.15 1.87 -19.35
C ARG A 118 5.23 1.40 -17.89
N ASP A 119 6.44 1.22 -17.38
CA ASP A 119 6.66 0.62 -16.06
C ASP A 119 6.18 1.57 -14.95
N ILE A 120 6.19 2.89 -15.21
CA ILE A 120 5.54 3.88 -14.35
C ILE A 120 4.03 3.64 -14.33
N ARG A 121 3.40 3.57 -15.49
CA ARG A 121 1.93 3.41 -15.59
C ARG A 121 1.44 2.11 -14.96
N THR A 122 2.13 0.99 -15.19
CA THR A 122 1.76 -0.31 -14.60
C THR A 122 1.88 -0.28 -13.08
N ARG A 123 2.97 0.28 -12.53
CA ARG A 123 3.12 0.46 -11.07
C ARG A 123 2.04 1.35 -10.47
N VAL A 124 1.69 2.42 -11.16
CA VAL A 124 0.61 3.33 -10.73
C VAL A 124 -0.74 2.62 -10.70
N LEU A 125 -1.10 1.86 -11.74
CA LEU A 125 -2.36 1.08 -11.76
C LEU A 125 -2.42 0.10 -10.58
N VAL A 126 -1.32 -0.59 -10.29
CA VAL A 126 -1.22 -1.50 -9.14
C VAL A 126 -1.41 -0.76 -7.81
N ILE A 127 -0.76 0.39 -7.62
CA ILE A 127 -0.89 1.18 -6.38
C ILE A 127 -2.33 1.68 -6.22
N LEU A 128 -2.94 2.22 -7.28
CA LEU A 128 -4.34 2.66 -7.25
C LEU A 128 -5.29 1.51 -6.89
N PHE A 129 -5.05 0.30 -7.40
CA PHE A 129 -5.81 -0.89 -7.03
C PHE A 129 -5.65 -1.25 -5.56
N ILE A 130 -4.42 -1.23 -5.03
CA ILE A 130 -4.15 -1.50 -3.61
C ILE A 130 -4.84 -0.46 -2.71
N LEU A 131 -4.84 0.81 -3.10
CA LEU A 131 -5.49 1.89 -2.35
C LEU A 131 -7.02 1.79 -2.39
N ALA A 132 -7.60 1.39 -3.53
CA ALA A 132 -9.05 1.21 -3.70
C ALA A 132 -9.59 0.00 -2.91
N LYS A 133 -8.76 -1.03 -2.74
CA LYS A 133 -9.14 -2.29 -2.09
C LYS A 133 -9.67 -2.05 -0.68
N ASN A 134 -10.87 -2.55 -0.40
CA ASN A 134 -11.55 -2.48 0.90
C ASN A 134 -11.86 -1.06 1.42
N SER A 135 -11.84 0.00 0.58
CA SER A 135 -12.22 1.36 0.99
C SER A 135 -13.09 2.06 -0.05
N ASP A 136 -14.38 2.19 0.22
CA ASP A 136 -15.30 2.89 -0.69
C ASP A 136 -15.01 4.40 -0.74
N ASP A 137 -14.56 5.01 0.36
CA ASP A 137 -14.08 6.41 0.37
C ASP A 137 -12.91 6.59 -0.61
N THR A 138 -11.96 5.65 -0.63
CA THR A 138 -10.83 5.74 -1.58
C THR A 138 -11.29 5.55 -3.02
N LYS A 139 -12.21 4.60 -3.30
CA LYS A 139 -12.78 4.39 -4.64
C LYS A 139 -13.45 5.68 -5.15
N GLU A 140 -14.23 6.33 -4.29
CA GLU A 140 -14.86 7.61 -4.61
C GLU A 140 -13.84 8.72 -4.86
N ARG A 141 -12.81 8.83 -4.02
CA ARG A 141 -11.74 9.81 -4.21
C ARG A 141 -11.04 9.63 -5.55
N ILE A 142 -10.77 8.38 -5.96
CA ILE A 142 -10.22 8.08 -7.28
C ILE A 142 -11.17 8.56 -8.37
N ALA A 143 -12.46 8.23 -8.29
CA ALA A 143 -13.45 8.62 -9.27
C ALA A 143 -13.70 10.14 -9.37
N LYS A 144 -13.50 10.87 -8.26
CA LYS A 144 -13.65 12.33 -8.17
C LYS A 144 -12.46 13.11 -8.75
N VAL A 145 -11.30 12.48 -8.99
CA VAL A 145 -10.19 13.16 -9.66
C VAL A 145 -10.54 13.36 -11.14
N ASP A 146 -10.31 14.57 -11.64
CA ASP A 146 -10.60 14.94 -13.02
C ASP A 146 -9.97 13.96 -14.03
N ASN A 147 -10.80 13.44 -14.93
CA ASN A 147 -10.43 12.49 -15.99
C ASN A 147 -9.80 11.17 -15.49
N ALA A 148 -9.97 10.81 -14.21
CA ALA A 148 -9.34 9.61 -13.65
C ALA A 148 -9.89 8.33 -14.29
N ILE A 149 -11.22 8.19 -14.33
CA ILE A 149 -11.87 7.00 -14.88
C ILE A 149 -11.62 6.89 -16.38
N GLU A 150 -11.71 7.99 -17.12
CA GLU A 150 -11.36 8.08 -18.55
C GLU A 150 -9.91 7.67 -18.78
N SER A 151 -9.02 8.08 -17.88
CA SER A 151 -7.61 7.74 -17.97
C SER A 151 -7.35 6.26 -17.78
N ILE A 152 -8.04 5.63 -16.82
CA ILE A 152 -7.96 4.19 -16.56
C ILE A 152 -8.60 3.39 -17.71
N VAL A 153 -9.79 3.79 -18.18
CA VAL A 153 -10.51 3.14 -19.30
C VAL A 153 -9.67 3.11 -20.58
N ARG A 154 -8.86 4.15 -20.84
CA ARG A 154 -7.96 4.19 -22.01
C ARG A 154 -6.97 3.02 -22.05
N PHE A 155 -6.62 2.43 -20.91
CA PHE A 155 -5.72 1.28 -20.84
C PHE A 155 -6.39 -0.03 -21.26
N LEU A 156 -7.73 -0.11 -21.31
CA LEU A 156 -8.45 -1.28 -21.84
C LEU A 156 -8.07 -1.55 -23.30
N GLY A 157 -7.87 -0.49 -24.09
CA GLY A 157 -7.43 -0.57 -25.48
C GLY A 157 -5.91 -0.78 -25.66
N ARG A 158 -5.12 -0.89 -24.58
CA ARG A 158 -3.65 -1.02 -24.66
C ARG A 158 -3.21 -2.48 -24.63
N ARG A 159 -1.92 -2.70 -24.40
CA ARG A 159 -1.29 -4.02 -24.32
C ARG A 159 -1.88 -4.84 -23.18
N ILE A 160 -1.76 -6.16 -23.31
CA ILE A 160 -2.36 -7.16 -22.40
C ILE A 160 -2.07 -6.84 -20.93
N GLU A 161 -0.80 -6.61 -20.56
CA GLU A 161 -0.42 -6.32 -19.16
C GLU A 161 -1.12 -5.09 -18.57
N GLU A 162 -1.09 -3.95 -19.27
CA GLU A 162 -1.76 -2.72 -18.84
C GLU A 162 -3.29 -2.88 -18.80
N ARG A 163 -3.82 -3.62 -19.77
CA ARG A 163 -5.25 -3.91 -19.90
C ARG A 163 -5.77 -4.74 -18.73
N MET A 164 -5.05 -5.80 -18.34
CA MET A 164 -5.41 -6.64 -17.21
C MET A 164 -5.46 -5.83 -15.90
N LEU A 165 -4.44 -5.00 -15.67
CA LEU A 165 -4.39 -4.13 -14.49
C LEU A 165 -5.52 -3.09 -14.49
N ALA A 166 -5.86 -2.55 -15.66
CA ALA A 166 -6.93 -1.58 -15.79
C ALA A 166 -8.32 -2.19 -15.53
N VAL A 167 -8.60 -3.39 -16.06
CA VAL A 167 -9.87 -4.07 -15.75
C VAL A 167 -9.94 -4.45 -14.28
N ALA A 168 -8.87 -4.98 -13.69
CA ALA A 168 -8.85 -5.30 -12.26
C ALA A 168 -9.13 -4.06 -11.39
N LEU A 169 -8.55 -2.91 -11.74
CA LEU A 169 -8.83 -1.64 -11.09
C LEU A 169 -10.28 -1.19 -11.28
N LEU A 170 -10.81 -1.21 -12.50
CA LEU A 170 -12.20 -0.82 -12.77
C LEU A 170 -13.20 -1.75 -12.07
N LEU A 171 -12.92 -3.05 -12.03
CA LEU A 171 -13.72 -4.02 -11.28
C LEU A 171 -13.74 -3.69 -9.79
N GLU A 172 -12.58 -3.45 -9.17
CA GLU A 172 -12.54 -3.04 -7.77
C GLU A 172 -13.29 -1.72 -7.53
N LEU A 173 -13.13 -0.73 -8.41
CA LEU A 173 -13.83 0.54 -8.34
C LEU A 173 -15.36 0.36 -8.45
N SER A 174 -15.84 -0.51 -9.34
CA SER A 174 -17.25 -0.79 -9.55
C SER A 174 -17.95 -1.41 -8.35
N ARG A 175 -17.21 -1.94 -7.37
CA ARG A 175 -17.80 -2.41 -6.11
C ARG A 175 -18.49 -1.29 -5.34
N SER A 176 -18.07 -0.03 -5.53
CA SER A 176 -18.77 1.14 -5.03
C SER A 176 -19.86 1.59 -6.02
N GLU A 177 -21.11 1.62 -5.55
CA GLU A 177 -22.26 2.05 -6.35
C GLU A 177 -22.08 3.47 -6.93
N SER A 178 -21.49 4.38 -6.16
CA SER A 178 -21.27 5.78 -6.59
C SER A 178 -20.26 5.90 -7.74
N VAL A 179 -19.39 4.90 -7.92
CA VAL A 179 -18.36 4.89 -8.98
C VAL A 179 -18.85 4.21 -10.26
N ARG A 180 -19.84 3.30 -10.17
CA ARG A 180 -20.42 2.61 -11.35
C ARG A 180 -20.94 3.59 -12.38
N ASP A 181 -21.68 4.61 -11.94
CA ASP A 181 -22.20 5.67 -12.80
C ASP A 181 -21.08 6.43 -13.54
N CYS A 182 -19.95 6.67 -12.87
CA CYS A 182 -18.80 7.33 -13.48
C CYS A 182 -18.18 6.44 -14.56
N ILE A 183 -18.05 5.13 -14.31
CA ILE A 183 -17.52 4.16 -15.29
C ILE A 183 -18.45 4.07 -16.51
N GLY A 184 -19.75 3.91 -16.29
CA GLY A 184 -20.74 3.77 -17.37
C GLY A 184 -20.86 5.00 -18.27
N LYS A 185 -20.58 6.21 -17.74
CA LYS A 185 -20.60 7.46 -18.51
C LYS A 185 -19.39 7.64 -19.43
N VAL A 186 -18.29 6.91 -19.20
CA VAL A 186 -17.10 7.05 -20.05
C VAL A 186 -17.38 6.47 -21.44
N GLN A 187 -17.28 7.33 -22.45
CA GLN A 187 -17.53 6.95 -23.84
C GLN A 187 -16.62 5.79 -24.27
N GLY A 188 -17.25 4.73 -24.81
CA GLY A 188 -16.54 3.56 -25.30
C GLY A 188 -16.13 2.56 -24.21
N CYS A 189 -16.32 2.85 -22.91
CA CYS A 189 -16.00 1.93 -21.83
C CYS A 189 -16.72 0.59 -21.98
N ILE A 190 -18.06 0.61 -22.07
CA ILE A 190 -18.88 -0.59 -22.21
C ILE A 190 -18.51 -1.40 -23.45
N LEU A 191 -18.28 -0.74 -24.59
CA LEU A 191 -17.88 -1.42 -25.83
C LEU A 191 -16.54 -2.13 -25.69
N LEU A 192 -15.55 -1.49 -25.04
CA LEU A 192 -14.24 -2.09 -24.80
C LEU A 192 -14.36 -3.30 -23.87
N LEU A 193 -15.16 -3.20 -22.80
CA LEU A 193 -15.40 -4.30 -21.86
C LEU A 193 -16.10 -5.50 -22.53
N VAL A 194 -17.13 -5.27 -23.34
CA VAL A 194 -17.81 -6.33 -24.10
C VAL A 194 -16.86 -7.00 -25.11
N THR A 195 -15.99 -6.22 -25.75
CA THR A 195 -14.97 -6.78 -26.65
C THR A 195 -13.98 -7.65 -25.88
N MET A 196 -13.63 -7.25 -24.65
CA MET A 196 -12.70 -7.98 -23.79
C MET A 196 -13.30 -9.24 -23.16
N SER A 197 -14.60 -9.25 -22.82
CA SER A 197 -15.28 -10.44 -22.30
C SER A 197 -15.29 -11.60 -23.30
N SER A 198 -15.10 -11.28 -24.59
CA SER A 198 -15.00 -12.24 -25.68
C SER A 198 -13.55 -12.59 -26.09
N SER A 199 -12.55 -12.16 -25.31
CA SER A 199 -11.13 -12.39 -25.63
C SER A 199 -10.59 -13.71 -25.09
N ASP A 200 -9.47 -14.18 -25.64
CA ASP A 200 -8.81 -15.43 -25.23
C ASP A 200 -8.17 -15.36 -23.82
N ASP A 201 -8.03 -14.17 -23.24
CA ASP A 201 -7.52 -13.99 -21.88
C ASP A 201 -8.62 -14.31 -20.86
N ILE A 202 -8.54 -15.50 -20.26
CA ILE A 202 -9.55 -16.01 -19.33
C ILE A 202 -9.76 -15.08 -18.13
N GLN A 203 -8.70 -14.49 -17.58
CA GLN A 203 -8.83 -13.65 -16.39
C GLN A 203 -9.43 -12.30 -16.76
N ALA A 204 -8.90 -11.65 -17.80
CA ALA A 204 -9.41 -10.36 -18.24
C ALA A 204 -10.87 -10.46 -18.73
N ALA A 205 -11.23 -11.55 -19.40
CA ALA A 205 -12.60 -11.80 -19.85
C ALA A 205 -13.57 -12.00 -18.68
N ARG A 206 -13.15 -12.73 -17.64
CA ARG A 206 -13.92 -12.90 -16.40
C ARG A 206 -14.12 -11.57 -15.68
N ASP A 207 -13.04 -10.83 -15.44
CA ASP A 207 -13.11 -9.56 -14.72
C ASP A 207 -13.96 -8.53 -15.49
N ALA A 208 -13.87 -8.52 -16.82
CA ALA A 208 -14.70 -7.66 -17.66
C ALA A 208 -16.18 -8.05 -17.62
N SER A 209 -16.49 -9.35 -17.54
CA SER A 209 -17.87 -9.83 -17.42
C SER A 209 -18.47 -9.46 -16.07
N GLU A 210 -17.74 -9.70 -14.97
CA GLU A 210 -18.16 -9.30 -13.62
C GLU A 210 -18.36 -7.78 -13.52
N LEU A 211 -17.47 -6.99 -14.11
CA LEU A 211 -17.59 -5.54 -14.16
C LEU A 211 -18.84 -5.07 -14.94
N LEU A 212 -19.25 -5.78 -15.98
CA LEU A 212 -20.47 -5.46 -16.74
C LEU A 212 -21.75 -5.85 -16.00
N GLU A 213 -21.67 -6.79 -15.05
CA GLU A 213 -22.79 -7.23 -14.22
C GLU A 213 -23.05 -6.32 -12.99
N ASN A 214 -22.02 -5.60 -12.52
CA ASN A 214 -22.09 -4.66 -11.40
C ASN A 214 -22.88 -3.38 -11.72
#